data_AF-A0A3R6R1Y6-F1
#
_entry.id   AF-A0A3R6R1Y6-F1
#
_cell.length_a   1.000
_cell.length_b   1.000
_cell.length_c   1.000
_cell.angle_alpha   90.00
_cell.angle_beta   90.00
_cell.angle_gamma   90.00
#
_symmetry.space_group_name_H-M   'P 1'
#
loop_
_entity.id
_entity.type
_entity.pdbx_description
1 polymer ?
#
loop_
_entity_poly.entity_id
_entity_poly.type
_entity_poly.pdbx_seq_one_letter_code
_entity_poly.pdbx_strand_id
1 'polypeptide(L)'
;MDIKIQIIILVIIIIALLSLGNMIRKKKVDLRYALSWIIVGCIMLVFDIFPQLLGKLATILGFELPINMLFFLGVCLALAILFMQTVAISNLSEKVKKLTQEEALMNKTVDDKIKKREEK
;
A
#
# COMPACT_ATOMS: atom_id res chain seq x y z
N MET A 1 -1.47 27.54 -9.62
CA MET A 1 -0.23 26.78 -9.88
C MET A 1 0.33 27.24 -11.21
N ASP A 2 1.64 27.35 -11.34
CA ASP A 2 2.26 27.56 -12.66
C ASP A 2 1.99 26.30 -13.50
N ILE A 3 1.54 26.47 -14.75
CA ILE A 3 1.22 25.38 -15.69
C ILE A 3 2.42 24.41 -15.81
N LYS A 4 3.65 24.93 -15.67
CA LYS A 4 4.87 24.12 -15.68
C LYS A 4 4.88 23.08 -14.56
N ILE A 5 4.50 23.48 -13.35
CA ILE A 5 4.49 22.59 -12.18
C ILE A 5 3.38 21.54 -12.32
N GLN A 6 2.21 21.94 -12.82
CA GLN A 6 1.08 21.04 -13.06
C GLN A 6 1.45 19.94 -14.07
N ILE A 7 2.09 20.28 -15.19
CA ILE A 7 2.54 19.29 -16.19
C ILE A 7 3.57 18.31 -15.59
N ILE A 8 4.52 18.81 -14.80
CA ILE A 8 5.53 17.96 -14.16
C ILE A 8 4.86 16.96 -13.21
N ILE A 9 3.94 17.43 -12.37
CA ILE A 9 3.21 16.59 -11.41
C ILE A 9 2.36 15.54 -12.14
N LEU A 10 1.63 15.95 -13.17
CA LEU A 10 0.82 15.06 -14.00
C LEU A 10 1.66 13.90 -14.58
N VAL A 11 2.81 14.22 -15.18
CA VAL A 11 3.71 13.22 -15.77
C VAL A 11 4.22 12.25 -14.69
N ILE A 12 4.62 12.76 -13.52
CA ILE A 12 5.08 11.92 -12.40
C ILE A 12 3.96 10.97 -11.95
N ILE A 13 2.73 11.46 -11.78
CA ILE A 13 1.60 10.63 -11.35
C ILE A 13 1.27 9.55 -12.39
N ILE A 14 1.26 9.90 -13.68
CA ILE A 14 1.03 8.94 -14.76
C ILE A 14 2.11 7.85 -14.76
N ILE A 15 3.40 8.22 -14.65
CA ILE A 15 4.50 7.26 -14.58
C ILE A 15 4.35 6.35 -13.36
N ALA A 16 4.00 6.91 -12.19
CA ALA A 16 3.79 6.15 -10.97
C ALA A 16 2.65 5.13 -11.12
N LEU A 17 1.52 5.55 -11.70
CA LEU A 17 0.36 4.67 -11.94
C LEU A 17 0.66 3.59 -12.97
N LEU A 18 1.37 3.92 -14.06
CA LEU A 18 1.80 2.93 -15.06
C LEU A 18 2.79 1.91 -14.47
N SER A 19 3.73 2.37 -13.65
CA SER A 19 4.67 1.52 -12.93
C SER A 19 3.93 0.57 -11.97
N LEU A 20 2.98 1.10 -11.20
CA LEU A 20 2.14 0.32 -10.30
C LEU A 20 1.32 -0.72 -11.06
N GLY A 21 0.71 -0.33 -12.19
CA GLY A 21 -0.01 -1.24 -13.09
C GLY A 21 0.89 -2.36 -13.62
N ASN A 22 2.13 -2.05 -14.00
CA ASN A 22 3.11 -3.04 -14.46
C ASN A 22 3.53 -3.98 -13.32
N MET A 23 3.69 -3.50 -12.09
CA MET A 23 4.00 -4.32 -10.92
C MET A 23 2.85 -5.28 -10.57
N ILE A 24 1.61 -4.84 -10.70
CA ILE A 24 0.42 -5.70 -10.55
C ILE A 24 0.42 -6.77 -11.66
N ARG A 25 0.62 -6.38 -12.93
CA ARG A 25 0.66 -7.32 -14.06
C ARG A 25 1.75 -8.38 -13.91
N LYS A 26 2.90 -7.99 -13.34
CA LYS A 26 4.03 -8.90 -13.04
C LYS A 26 3.85 -9.70 -11.74
N LYS A 27 2.68 -9.65 -11.10
CA LYS A 27 2.36 -10.30 -9.80
C LYS A 27 3.36 -9.98 -8.69
N LYS A 28 4.06 -8.83 -8.78
CA LYS A 28 5.00 -8.37 -7.74
C LYS A 28 4.27 -7.74 -6.56
N VAL A 29 3.11 -7.16 -6.84
CA VAL A 29 2.25 -6.52 -5.83
C VAL A 29 0.85 -7.07 -6.02
N ASP A 30 0.29 -7.60 -4.94
CA ASP A 30 -1.10 -8.05 -4.96
C ASP A 30 -2.04 -6.86 -5.12
N LEU A 31 -3.10 -7.01 -5.91
CA LEU A 31 -4.02 -5.91 -6.24
C LEU A 31 -4.59 -5.25 -4.98
N ARG A 32 -4.83 -6.06 -3.94
CA ARG A 32 -5.30 -5.61 -2.62
C ARG A 32 -4.39 -4.54 -1.98
N TYR A 33 -3.07 -4.67 -2.13
CA TYR A 33 -2.11 -3.72 -1.56
C TYR A 33 -1.88 -2.51 -2.45
N ALA A 34 -1.98 -2.68 -3.76
CA ALA A 34 -1.89 -1.59 -4.72
C ALA A 34 -3.13 -0.69 -4.73
N LEU A 35 -4.29 -1.19 -4.30
CA LEU A 35 -5.56 -0.47 -4.34
C LEU A 35 -5.50 0.88 -3.62
N SER A 36 -4.87 0.92 -2.43
CA SER A 36 -4.70 2.17 -1.67
C SER A 36 -3.90 3.23 -2.46
N TRP A 37 -2.86 2.80 -3.18
CA TRP A 37 -2.03 3.70 -3.99
C TRP A 37 -2.74 4.15 -5.27
N ILE A 38 -3.56 3.31 -5.88
CA ILE A 38 -4.42 3.70 -7.00
C ILE A 38 -5.41 4.77 -6.56
N ILE A 39 -6.05 4.59 -5.40
CA ILE A 39 -7.00 5.56 -4.85
C ILE A 39 -6.31 6.91 -4.59
N VAL A 40 -5.13 6.90 -3.95
CA VAL A 40 -4.35 8.13 -3.70
C VAL A 40 -3.95 8.81 -5.01
N GLY A 41 -3.48 8.04 -6.00
CA GLY A 41 -3.12 8.57 -7.32
C GLY A 41 -4.31 9.21 -8.03
N CYS A 42 -5.49 8.59 -7.98
CA CYS A 42 -6.72 9.16 -8.52
C CYS A 42 -7.12 10.46 -7.81
N ILE A 43 -7.04 10.50 -6.47
CA ILE A 43 -7.33 11.72 -5.69
C ILE A 43 -6.37 12.84 -6.07
N MET A 44 -5.07 12.53 -6.21
CA MET A 44 -4.08 13.50 -6.66
C MET A 44 -4.37 14.01 -8.08
N LEU A 45 -4.72 13.14 -9.03
CA LEU A 45 -5.09 13.58 -10.38
C LEU A 45 -6.30 14.52 -10.39
N VAL A 46 -7.31 14.23 -9.56
CA VAL A 46 -8.48 15.11 -9.44
C VAL A 46 -8.08 16.49 -8.93
N PHE A 47 -7.20 16.56 -7.91
CA PHE A 47 -6.73 17.84 -7.40
C PHE A 47 -5.78 18.57 -8.35
N ASP A 48 -5.00 17.85 -9.14
CA ASP A 48 -4.11 18.42 -10.17
C ASP A 48 -4.90 19.03 -11.33
N ILE A 49 -5.97 18.38 -11.79
CA ILE A 49 -6.84 18.88 -12.86
C ILE A 49 -7.76 20.01 -12.36
N PHE A 50 -8.24 19.91 -11.11
CA PHE A 50 -9.21 20.86 -10.52
C PHE A 50 -8.65 21.53 -9.25
N PRO A 51 -7.67 22.45 -9.37
CA PRO A 51 -7.08 23.13 -8.22
C PRO A 51 -8.09 24.01 -7.46
N GLN A 52 -9.19 24.42 -8.10
CA GLN A 52 -10.25 25.16 -7.41
C GLN A 52 -10.95 24.33 -6.32
N LEU A 53 -11.07 23.02 -6.50
CA LEU A 53 -11.63 22.13 -5.47
C LEU A 53 -10.75 22.12 -4.23
N LEU A 54 -9.43 22.02 -4.42
CA LEU A 54 -8.45 22.05 -3.34
C LEU A 54 -8.51 23.39 -2.58
N GLY A 55 -8.63 24.52 -3.30
CA GLY A 55 -8.77 25.83 -2.68
C GLY A 55 -10.06 25.99 -1.85
N LYS A 56 -11.20 25.48 -2.35
CA LYS A 56 -12.46 25.48 -1.60
C LYS A 56 -12.40 24.62 -0.35
N LEU A 57 -11.80 23.43 -0.44
CA LEU A 57 -11.65 22.57 0.72
C LEU A 57 -10.70 23.17 1.76
N ALA A 58 -9.60 23.79 1.33
CA ALA A 58 -8.63 24.43 2.21
C ALA A 58 -9.29 25.55 3.02
N THR A 59 -10.09 26.39 2.38
CA THR A 59 -10.81 27.49 3.03
C THR A 59 -11.88 26.97 4.01
N ILE A 60 -12.64 25.93 3.66
CA ILE A 60 -13.64 25.31 4.56
C ILE A 60 -12.97 24.73 5.82
N LEU A 61 -11.80 24.10 5.66
CA LEU A 61 -11.06 23.49 6.75
C LEU A 61 -10.20 24.49 7.54
N GLY A 62 -10.13 25.76 7.14
CA GLY A 62 -9.38 26.81 7.84
C GLY A 62 -7.88 26.85 7.53
N PHE A 63 -7.42 26.26 6.42
CA PHE A 63 -6.03 26.36 5.97
C PHE A 63 -5.80 27.65 5.16
N GLU A 64 -4.76 28.41 5.53
CA GLU A 64 -4.38 29.63 4.79
C GLU A 64 -3.89 29.35 3.37
N LEU A 65 -3.09 28.29 3.20
CA LEU A 65 -2.58 27.88 1.89
C LEU A 65 -3.12 26.49 1.51
N PRO A 66 -3.67 26.32 0.29
CA PRO A 66 -4.14 25.01 -0.19
C PRO A 66 -3.05 23.92 -0.19
N ILE A 67 -1.78 24.31 -0.32
CA ILE A 67 -0.67 23.36 -0.28
C ILE A 67 -0.44 22.76 1.12
N ASN A 68 -0.72 23.53 2.18
CA ASN A 68 -0.60 23.05 3.56
C ASN A 68 -1.70 22.01 3.86
N MET A 69 -2.91 22.26 3.37
CA MET A 69 -4.00 21.27 3.44
C MET A 69 -3.62 19.99 2.69
N LEU A 70 -3.09 20.11 1.47
CA LEU A 70 -2.69 18.94 0.67
C LEU A 70 -1.59 18.14 1.37
N PHE A 71 -0.60 18.81 1.96
CA PHE A 71 0.45 18.17 2.73
C PHE A 71 -0.11 17.45 3.97
N PHE A 72 -0.95 18.13 4.76
CA PHE A 72 -1.59 17.55 5.94
C PHE A 72 -2.40 16.30 5.59
N LEU A 73 -3.27 16.40 4.58
CA LEU A 73 -4.08 15.28 4.10
C LEU A 73 -3.20 14.14 3.56
N GLY A 74 -2.13 14.47 2.83
CA GLY A 74 -1.15 13.50 2.36
C GLY A 74 -0.48 12.74 3.50
N VAL A 75 -0.06 13.42 4.56
CA VAL A 75 0.53 12.80 5.75
C VAL A 75 -0.49 11.91 6.47
N CYS A 76 -1.72 12.38 6.67
CA CYS A 76 -2.79 11.59 7.29
C CYS A 76 -3.09 10.31 6.49
N LEU A 77 -3.23 10.42 5.17
CA LEU A 77 -3.46 9.27 4.29
C LEU A 77 -2.25 8.32 4.29
N ALA A 78 -1.02 8.85 4.24
CA ALA A 78 0.18 8.04 4.29
C ALA A 78 0.27 7.25 5.61
N LEU A 79 0.00 7.88 6.75
CA LEU A 79 -0.04 7.21 8.05
C LEU A 79 -1.12 6.12 8.10
N ALA A 80 -2.31 6.38 7.57
CA ALA A 80 -3.38 5.38 7.50
C ALA A 80 -2.97 4.17 6.64
N ILE A 81 -2.34 4.40 5.48
CA ILE A 81 -1.83 3.34 4.62
C ILE A 81 -0.73 2.56 5.32
N LEU A 82 0.24 3.25 5.93
CA LEU A 82 1.33 2.61 6.68
C LEU A 82 0.78 1.74 7.81
N PHE A 83 -0.19 2.23 8.57
CA PHE A 83 -0.82 1.46 9.63
C PHE A 83 -1.51 0.20 9.09
N MET A 84 -2.29 0.34 8.01
CA MET A 84 -2.97 -0.80 7.38
C MET A 84 -1.99 -1.83 6.82
N GLN A 85 -0.86 -1.39 6.28
CA GLN A 85 0.23 -2.27 5.84
C GLN A 85 0.89 -2.97 7.03
N THR A 86 1.15 -2.27 8.14
CA THR A 86 1.69 -2.86 9.37
C THR A 86 0.79 -3.97 9.90
N VAL A 87 -0.53 -3.77 9.92
CA VAL A 87 -1.50 -4.80 10.29
C VAL A 87 -1.45 -6.00 9.34
N ALA A 88 -1.36 -5.76 8.02
CA ALA A 88 -1.24 -6.84 7.05
C ALA A 88 0.05 -7.65 7.22
N ILE A 89 1.18 -6.99 7.46
CA ILE A 89 2.48 -7.62 7.72
C ILE A 89 2.44 -8.43 9.01
N SER A 90 1.84 -7.89 10.07
CA SER A 90 1.67 -8.59 11.35
C SER A 90 0.88 -9.89 11.19
N ASN A 91 -0.26 -9.83 10.49
CA ASN A 91 -1.08 -11.01 10.18
C ASN A 91 -0.34 -12.04 9.31
N LEU A 92 0.47 -11.57 8.35
CA LEU A 92 1.26 -12.44 7.50
C LEU A 92 2.34 -13.16 8.32
N SER A 93 3.01 -12.45 9.23
CA SER A 93 4.02 -13.01 10.13
C SER A 93 3.44 -14.14 10.99
N GLU A 94 2.24 -13.96 11.56
CA GLU A 94 1.56 -14.98 12.35
C GLU A 94 1.21 -16.22 11.51
N LYS A 95 0.78 -16.04 10.26
CA LYS A 95 0.52 -17.15 9.34
C LYS A 95 1.79 -17.93 8.99
N VAL A 96 2.89 -17.22 8.71
CA VAL A 96 4.19 -17.85 8.42
C VAL A 96 4.64 -18.67 9.63
N LYS A 97 4.54 -18.11 10.85
CA LYS A 97 4.87 -18.81 12.09
C LYS A 97 4.07 -20.11 12.26
N LYS A 98 2.75 -20.08 12.02
CA LYS A 98 1.89 -21.27 12.10
C LYS A 98 2.28 -22.33 11.08
N LEU A 99 2.53 -21.94 9.83
CA LEU A 99 2.96 -22.86 8.78
C LEU A 99 4.30 -23.53 9.13
N THR A 100 5.26 -22.79 9.68
CA THR A 100 6.54 -23.35 10.14
C THR A 100 6.34 -24.34 11.30
N GLN A 101 5.42 -24.07 12.21
CA GLN A 101 5.10 -24.98 13.32
C GLN A 101 4.43 -26.27 12.82
N GLU A 102 3.49 -26.16 11.88
CA GLU A 102 2.85 -27.32 11.24
C GLU A 102 3.87 -28.17 10.48
N GLU A 103 4.79 -27.54 9.75
CA GLU A 103 5.89 -28.23 9.07
C GLU A 103 6.78 -29.00 10.06
N ALA A 104 7.19 -28.37 11.16
CA ALA A 104 8.01 -29.01 12.19
C ALA A 104 7.30 -30.21 12.83
N LEU A 105 5.99 -30.10 13.12
CA LEU A 105 5.21 -31.20 13.68
C LEU A 105 5.03 -32.35 12.69
N MET A 106 4.83 -32.02 11.40
CA MET A 106 4.74 -33.01 10.33
C MET A 106 6.05 -33.79 10.19
N ASN A 107 7.19 -33.09 10.15
CA ASN A 107 8.51 -33.69 10.05
C ASN A 107 8.79 -34.62 11.25
N LYS A 108 8.49 -34.16 12.48
CA LYS A 108 8.61 -35.00 13.68
C LYS A 108 7.76 -36.26 13.60
N THR A 109 6.51 -36.14 13.13
CA THR A 109 5.60 -37.29 13.00
C THR A 109 6.12 -38.32 11.98
N VAL A 110 6.79 -37.86 10.91
CA VAL A 110 7.44 -38.73 9.93
C VAL A 110 8.64 -39.44 10.58
N ASP A 111 9.51 -38.71 11.27
CA ASP A 111 10.69 -39.27 11.95
C ASP A 111 10.30 -40.34 12.99
N ASP A 112 9.30 -40.06 13.82
CA ASP A 112 8.79 -40.99 14.83
C ASP A 112 8.21 -42.28 14.20
N LYS A 113 7.62 -42.17 13.01
CA LYS A 113 7.13 -43.34 12.24
C LYS A 113 8.26 -44.15 11.63
N ILE A 114 9.35 -43.50 11.20
CA ILE A 114 10.53 -44.19 10.65
C ILE A 114 11.21 -44.99 11.77
N LYS A 115 11.47 -44.38 12.94
CA LYS A 115 12.09 -45.07 14.08
C LYS A 115 11.31 -46.31 14.53
N LYS A 116 9.97 -46.21 14.62
CA LYS A 116 9.11 -47.35 14.95
C LYS A 116 9.14 -48.50 13.94
N ARG A 117 9.52 -48.24 12.68
CA ARG A 117 9.71 -49.28 11.68
C ARG A 117 11.07 -49.94 11.78
N GLU A 118 12.11 -49.23 12.20
CA GLU A 118 13.45 -49.78 12.40
C GLU A 118 13.54 -50.65 13.67
N GLU A 119 12.69 -50.39 14.66
CA GLU A 119 12.61 -51.17 15.90
C GLU A 119 11.78 -52.48 15.78
N LYS A 120 11.11 -52.72 14.64
CA LYS A 120 10.27 -53.90 14.38
C LYS A 120 10.90 -54.85 13.38
#